data_AF-A0A4P6WVH1-F1
#
_entry.id   AF-A0A4P6WVH1-F1
#
_cell.length_a   1.000
_cell.length_b   1.000
_cell.length_c   1.000
_cell.angle_alpha   90.00
_cell.angle_beta   90.00
_cell.angle_gamma   90.00
#
_symmetry.space_group_name_H-M   'P 1'
#
loop_
_entity.id
_entity.type
_entity.pdbx_description
1 polymer ?
#
loop_
_entity_poly.entity_id
_entity_poly.type
_entity_poly.pdbx_seq_one_letter_code
_entity_poly.pdbx_strand_id
1 'polypeptide(L)'
;MRRFFKLHSWRWPACCWAAVLLSACGGGQSSTPVASQPHTSATSSRVTPQESDALLLKAAGLNSAELAQAAEQSNRNKSTARAVKAAVLGGPATVYRFFNAQTAAHFYTASEAERDAVLASSPQFRLEGPAFIVSSVPGAGLNPVHRFFNTQTGVHFYTISEDERAMIQTSLPQFSYDGIAYYASKVPGAQTIPLYRHYNIARGFHFYTSRSSERDSVINGLPQYRYEGIGYYVFTMLTLPHTGMTALQCFEAGLSPAAVNCSSARTIQFNSEQDGHRVAFNPMSYSEVPMAGGGTYPRTSCIRDDVTGLVWEGKEAAGPRSGGNVYTNYDDTTQPQKDGFPGPNVNPTLAEINAANNTVGYVGYVNGIALCGFTDWRLPTSDELHGVMDYSRTRPAVKLNTDWFVNAPSAPWAYHWTSDSGYAFPSIAWYVDFESGNISTINRYRELRLRLVRDGR
;
A
#
# COMPACT_ATOMS: atom_id res chain seq x y z
N MET A 1 -35.79 44.90 10.66
CA MET A 1 -36.84 43.95 11.09
C MET A 1 -36.17 42.74 11.74
N ARG A 2 -36.55 42.43 12.99
CA ARG A 2 -36.06 41.31 13.82
C ARG A 2 -36.77 40.00 13.47
N ARG A 3 -36.07 38.86 13.58
CA ARG A 3 -36.51 37.50 14.02
C ARG A 3 -35.22 36.66 14.21
N PHE A 4 -34.64 36.45 15.39
CA PHE A 4 -34.93 35.49 16.50
C PHE A 4 -35.11 34.01 16.11
N PHE A 5 -34.20 33.12 16.57
CA PHE A 5 -34.35 32.08 17.63
C PHE A 5 -33.01 31.31 17.81
N LYS A 6 -32.29 31.49 18.93
CA LYS A 6 -32.15 30.64 20.14
C LYS A 6 -31.19 29.44 20.05
N LEU A 7 -30.04 29.58 20.73
CA LEU A 7 -29.16 28.52 21.23
C LEU A 7 -29.69 27.99 22.57
N HIS A 8 -29.46 26.71 22.87
CA HIS A 8 -29.65 26.11 24.20
C HIS A 8 -28.32 25.60 24.75
N SER A 9 -27.96 26.10 25.92
CA SER A 9 -26.86 25.66 26.77
C SER A 9 -27.44 24.93 27.98
N TRP A 10 -27.02 23.70 28.26
CA TRP A 10 -27.30 23.04 29.55
C TRP A 10 -26.00 22.63 30.23
N ARG A 11 -25.87 23.10 31.47
CA ARG A 11 -24.79 22.89 32.43
C ARG A 11 -24.96 21.53 33.12
N TRP A 12 -23.86 20.91 33.53
CA TRP A 12 -23.83 19.82 34.52
C TRP A 12 -23.10 20.29 35.79
N PRO A 13 -23.55 19.92 37.00
CA PRO A 13 -22.98 20.41 38.26
C PRO A 13 -21.88 19.49 38.80
N ALA A 14 -21.00 20.09 39.60
CA ALA A 14 -19.99 19.43 40.41
C ALA A 14 -20.60 18.70 41.63
N CYS A 15 -19.97 17.61 42.05
CA CYS A 15 -20.09 17.08 43.42
C CYS A 15 -18.74 16.52 43.90
N CYS A 16 -18.31 17.00 45.06
CA CYS A 16 -17.18 16.54 45.86
C CYS A 16 -17.66 15.63 47.01
N TRP A 17 -16.67 15.02 47.70
CA TRP A 17 -16.70 14.33 49.01
C TRP A 17 -17.12 12.84 48.95
N ALA A 18 -16.53 11.87 49.68
CA ALA A 18 -15.49 11.82 50.71
C ALA A 18 -14.97 10.36 50.83
N ALA A 19 -13.78 10.21 51.45
CA ALA A 19 -13.13 8.95 51.80
C ALA A 19 -13.73 8.29 53.07
N VAL A 20 -13.68 6.95 53.15
CA VAL A 20 -13.72 6.19 54.43
C VAL A 20 -12.79 4.96 54.33
N LEU A 21 -11.81 4.91 55.23
CA LEU A 21 -11.02 3.74 55.62
C LEU A 21 -11.77 2.97 56.72
N LEU A 22 -11.72 1.64 56.71
CA LEU A 22 -11.93 0.83 57.92
C LEU A 22 -11.21 -0.53 57.80
N SER A 23 -10.24 -0.70 58.69
CA SER A 23 -9.56 -1.93 59.06
C SER A 23 -10.35 -2.67 60.15
N ALA A 24 -10.41 -4.01 60.07
CA ALA A 24 -10.76 -4.86 61.21
C ALA A 24 -10.02 -6.21 61.15
N CYS A 25 -9.30 -6.51 62.23
CA CYS A 25 -8.73 -7.81 62.58
C CYS A 25 -9.83 -8.76 63.10
N GLY A 26 -9.63 -10.07 62.94
CA GLY A 26 -10.38 -11.09 63.66
C GLY A 26 -9.75 -12.47 63.45
N GLY A 27 -8.98 -12.93 64.43
CA GLY A 27 -8.33 -14.25 64.45
C GLY A 27 -9.21 -15.36 65.03
N GLY A 28 -8.81 -16.61 64.77
CA GLY A 28 -9.37 -17.80 65.40
C GLY A 28 -8.66 -19.06 64.92
N GLN A 29 -7.73 -19.58 65.72
CA GLN A 29 -7.13 -20.90 65.55
C GLN A 29 -8.04 -21.97 66.15
N SER A 30 -8.27 -23.08 65.45
CA SER A 30 -8.34 -24.41 66.07
C SER A 30 -8.12 -25.52 65.04
N SER A 31 -7.35 -26.50 65.50
CA SER A 31 -6.70 -27.60 64.80
C SER A 31 -7.61 -28.77 64.46
N THR A 32 -7.46 -29.34 63.26
CA THR A 32 -7.56 -30.80 63.01
C THR A 32 -6.68 -31.19 61.81
N PRO A 33 -5.95 -32.32 61.85
CA PRO A 33 -5.08 -32.75 60.76
C PRO A 33 -5.85 -33.63 59.77
N VAL A 34 -5.80 -33.29 58.48
CA VAL A 34 -6.28 -34.18 57.41
C VAL A 34 -5.12 -34.52 56.50
N ALA A 35 -5.02 -35.82 56.21
CA ALA A 35 -3.95 -36.54 55.55
C ALA A 35 -3.44 -35.92 54.24
N SER A 36 -2.12 -35.99 54.07
CA SER A 36 -1.42 -35.73 52.82
C SER A 36 -1.86 -36.70 51.72
N GLN A 37 -2.48 -36.14 50.67
CA GLN A 37 -2.57 -36.79 49.37
C GLN A 37 -1.32 -36.40 48.56
N PRO A 38 -0.70 -37.33 47.81
CA PRO A 38 0.45 -37.01 47.00
C PRO A 38 0.01 -36.10 45.86
N HIS A 39 0.48 -34.85 45.88
CA HIS A 39 0.47 -34.00 44.69
C HIS A 39 1.38 -34.67 43.67
N THR A 40 0.80 -35.38 42.71
CA THR A 40 1.46 -35.61 41.44
C THR A 40 1.68 -34.23 40.82
N SER A 41 2.91 -33.72 40.94
CA SER A 41 3.37 -32.58 40.16
C SER A 41 3.23 -32.94 38.70
N ALA A 42 2.14 -32.48 38.08
CA ALA A 42 2.06 -32.39 36.63
C ALA A 42 3.16 -31.42 36.22
N THR A 43 4.28 -31.99 35.80
CA THR A 43 5.37 -31.26 35.16
C THR A 43 4.76 -30.68 33.89
N SER A 44 4.57 -29.36 33.86
CA SER A 44 4.32 -28.65 32.61
C SER A 44 5.54 -28.93 31.73
N SER A 45 5.41 -29.88 30.80
CA SER A 45 6.48 -30.23 29.89
C SER A 45 6.71 -29.05 28.95
N ARG A 46 7.83 -28.36 29.15
CA ARG A 46 8.29 -27.29 28.27
C ARG A 46 8.42 -27.85 26.85
N VAL A 47 7.67 -27.29 25.90
CA VAL A 47 7.79 -27.62 24.46
C VAL A 47 9.25 -27.39 24.05
N THR A 48 9.87 -28.41 23.45
CA THR A 48 11.25 -28.32 22.99
C THR A 48 11.37 -27.39 21.77
N PRO A 49 12.55 -26.83 21.46
CA PRO A 49 12.73 -26.02 20.25
C PRO A 49 12.29 -26.76 18.98
N GLN A 50 12.63 -28.04 18.85
CA GLN A 50 12.27 -28.85 17.69
C GLN A 50 10.76 -29.06 17.54
N GLU A 51 10.05 -29.28 18.65
CA GLU A 51 8.58 -29.35 18.66
C GLU A 51 7.96 -27.99 18.34
N SER A 52 8.52 -26.89 18.86
CA SER A 52 8.09 -25.54 18.54
C SER A 52 8.23 -25.25 17.04
N ASP A 53 9.34 -25.63 16.43
CA ASP A 53 9.59 -25.42 15.00
C ASP A 53 8.60 -26.21 14.13
N ALA A 54 8.31 -27.46 14.52
CA ALA A 54 7.33 -28.31 13.82
C ALA A 54 5.90 -27.74 13.93
N LEU A 55 5.53 -27.22 15.11
CA LEU A 55 4.24 -26.55 15.32
C LEU A 55 4.15 -25.26 14.50
N LEU A 56 5.21 -24.44 14.46
CA LEU A 56 5.25 -23.21 13.66
C LEU A 56 5.17 -23.51 12.15
N LEU A 57 5.81 -24.58 11.68
CA LEU A 57 5.66 -25.02 10.29
C LEU A 57 4.22 -25.43 9.97
N LYS A 58 3.56 -26.16 10.89
CA LYS A 58 2.14 -26.50 10.75
C LYS A 58 1.27 -25.24 10.77
N ALA A 59 1.61 -24.27 11.63
CA ALA A 59 0.91 -23.00 11.77
C ALA A 59 0.94 -22.22 10.46
N ALA A 60 2.10 -22.21 9.79
CA ALA A 60 2.25 -21.60 8.49
C ALA A 60 1.34 -22.21 7.41
N GLY A 61 1.14 -23.53 7.44
CA GLY A 61 0.18 -24.19 6.57
C GLY A 61 -1.27 -23.74 6.79
N LEU A 62 -1.67 -23.46 8.03
CA LEU A 62 -3.00 -22.92 8.33
C LEU A 62 -3.19 -21.53 7.72
N ASN A 63 -2.18 -20.65 7.85
CA ASN A 63 -2.23 -19.34 7.24
C ASN A 63 -2.40 -19.44 5.71
N SER A 64 -1.59 -20.26 5.04
CA SER A 64 -1.70 -20.47 3.59
C SER A 64 -3.07 -21.03 3.17
N ALA A 65 -3.62 -21.97 3.93
CA ALA A 65 -4.94 -22.54 3.65
C ALA A 65 -6.06 -21.49 3.79
N GLU A 66 -6.00 -20.65 4.83
CA GLU A 66 -7.00 -19.61 5.06
C GLU A 66 -6.95 -18.51 3.99
N LEU A 67 -5.76 -18.11 3.54
CA LEU A 67 -5.61 -17.18 2.42
C LEU A 67 -6.18 -17.77 1.11
N ALA A 68 -5.93 -19.05 0.84
CA ALA A 68 -6.46 -19.73 -0.34
C ALA A 68 -7.99 -19.79 -0.33
N GLN A 69 -8.58 -20.12 0.83
CA GLN A 69 -10.04 -20.10 1.01
C GLN A 69 -10.63 -18.70 0.79
N ALA A 70 -9.99 -17.66 1.34
CA ALA A 70 -10.42 -16.29 1.15
C ALA A 70 -10.39 -15.87 -0.34
N ALA A 71 -9.35 -16.27 -1.07
CA ALA A 71 -9.21 -15.99 -2.50
C ALA A 71 -10.27 -16.70 -3.36
N GLU A 72 -10.61 -17.95 -3.03
CA GLU A 72 -11.70 -18.67 -3.70
C GLU A 72 -13.06 -17.99 -3.46
N GLN A 73 -13.31 -17.55 -2.23
CA GLN A 73 -14.54 -16.84 -1.87
C GLN A 73 -14.64 -15.48 -2.59
N SER A 74 -13.55 -14.72 -2.70
CA SER A 74 -13.55 -13.44 -3.40
C SER A 74 -13.83 -13.60 -4.90
N ASN A 75 -13.33 -14.66 -5.52
CA ASN A 75 -13.53 -14.93 -6.95
C ASN A 75 -14.98 -15.33 -7.28
N ARG A 76 -15.69 -15.96 -6.35
CA ARG A 76 -17.10 -16.36 -6.55
C ARG A 76 -18.08 -15.18 -6.41
N ASN A 77 -17.73 -14.15 -5.63
CA ASN A 77 -18.59 -13.00 -5.36
C ASN A 77 -18.01 -11.70 -5.96
N LYS A 78 -18.48 -11.30 -7.15
CA LYS A 78 -18.12 -10.00 -7.78
C LYS A 78 -18.39 -8.78 -6.88
N SER A 79 -19.25 -8.89 -5.85
CA SER A 79 -19.54 -7.85 -4.87
C SER A 79 -18.42 -7.61 -3.85
N THR A 80 -17.61 -8.62 -3.50
CA THR A 80 -16.48 -8.49 -2.56
C THR A 80 -15.29 -7.77 -3.16
N ALA A 81 -15.06 -7.85 -4.47
CA ALA A 81 -14.06 -7.05 -5.18
C ALA A 81 -14.35 -5.53 -5.07
N ARG A 82 -15.63 -5.15 -4.91
CA ARG A 82 -16.06 -3.76 -4.71
C ARG A 82 -15.84 -3.27 -3.27
N ALA A 83 -15.79 -4.17 -2.28
CA ALA A 83 -15.60 -3.84 -0.87
C ALA A 83 -14.14 -3.47 -0.55
N VAL A 84 -13.16 -4.10 -1.21
CA VAL A 84 -11.73 -3.72 -1.07
C VAL A 84 -11.49 -2.28 -1.55
N LYS A 85 -12.25 -1.82 -2.56
CA LYS A 85 -12.18 -0.44 -3.08
C LYS A 85 -12.64 0.62 -2.05
N ALA A 86 -13.44 0.25 -1.04
CA ALA A 86 -13.95 1.16 0.00
C ALA A 86 -13.10 1.17 1.29
N ALA A 87 -12.31 0.12 1.53
CA ALA A 87 -11.51 -0.01 2.76
C ALA A 87 -10.25 0.86 2.80
N VAL A 88 -9.81 1.37 1.65
CA VAL A 88 -8.56 2.14 1.47
C VAL A 88 -8.56 3.48 2.23
N LEU A 89 -9.70 3.96 2.74
CA LEU A 89 -9.83 5.34 3.26
C LEU A 89 -10.39 5.45 4.69
N GLY A 90 -10.57 4.34 5.43
CA GLY A 90 -11.24 4.37 6.73
C GLY A 90 -10.36 4.73 7.95
N GLY A 91 -9.04 4.62 7.82
CA GLY A 91 -8.09 4.86 8.92
C GLY A 91 -6.69 4.31 8.61
N PRO A 92 -6.01 4.82 7.56
CA PRO A 92 -4.68 4.36 7.21
C PRO A 92 -3.70 4.61 8.36
N ALA A 93 -2.85 3.62 8.64
CA ALA A 93 -1.78 3.71 9.62
C ALA A 93 -0.48 3.20 9.01
N THR A 94 0.60 3.92 9.26
CA THR A 94 1.94 3.50 8.86
C THR A 94 2.47 2.47 9.85
N VAL A 95 2.93 1.33 9.34
CA VAL A 95 3.70 0.38 10.15
C VAL A 95 5.17 0.76 10.11
N TYR A 96 5.73 1.05 11.27
CA TYR A 96 7.14 1.36 11.47
C TYR A 96 7.92 0.07 11.75
N ARG A 97 9.05 -0.12 11.06
CA ARG A 97 9.97 -1.26 11.26
C ARG A 97 11.18 -0.82 12.07
N PHE A 98 11.47 -1.57 13.11
CA PHE A 98 12.69 -1.44 13.92
C PHE A 98 13.54 -2.69 13.77
N PHE A 99 14.85 -2.51 13.68
CA PHE A 99 15.82 -3.59 13.82
C PHE A 99 16.31 -3.65 15.27
N ASN A 100 16.19 -4.81 15.92
CA ASN A 100 16.73 -5.04 17.25
C ASN A 100 18.15 -5.64 17.13
N ALA A 101 19.16 -4.88 17.51
CA ALA A 101 20.55 -5.30 17.39
C ALA A 101 20.94 -6.45 18.34
N GLN A 102 20.19 -6.69 19.41
CA GLN A 102 20.45 -7.78 20.36
C GLN A 102 19.89 -9.11 19.87
N THR A 103 18.67 -9.13 19.34
CA THR A 103 18.02 -10.35 18.86
C THR A 103 18.25 -10.60 17.37
N ALA A 104 18.70 -9.57 16.64
CA ALA A 104 18.74 -9.50 15.19
C ALA A 104 17.37 -9.77 14.51
N ALA A 105 16.29 -9.55 15.25
CA ALA A 105 14.92 -9.62 14.75
C ALA A 105 14.36 -8.23 14.46
N HIS A 106 13.24 -8.19 13.75
CA HIS A 106 12.51 -6.96 13.48
C HIS A 106 11.27 -6.84 14.36
N PHE A 107 10.95 -5.61 14.73
CA PHE A 107 9.72 -5.25 15.43
C PHE A 107 8.89 -4.31 14.55
N TYR A 108 7.58 -4.52 14.52
CA TYR A 108 6.66 -3.78 13.67
C TYR A 108 5.51 -3.21 14.51
N THR A 109 5.25 -1.92 14.36
CA THR A 109 4.14 -1.27 15.05
C THR A 109 3.42 -0.25 14.18
N ALA A 110 2.09 -0.27 14.21
CA ALA A 110 1.23 0.78 13.66
C ALA A 110 0.92 1.90 14.68
N SER A 111 1.33 1.73 15.94
CA SER A 111 1.09 2.68 17.02
C SER A 111 2.24 3.68 17.09
N GLU A 112 1.93 4.95 16.83
CA GLU A 112 2.93 6.02 16.96
C GLU A 112 3.39 6.20 18.41
N ALA A 113 2.49 5.99 19.38
CA ALA A 113 2.85 6.03 20.80
C ALA A 113 3.83 4.89 21.17
N GLU A 114 3.65 3.69 20.59
CA GLU A 114 4.58 2.57 20.81
C GLU A 114 5.92 2.82 20.10
N ARG A 115 5.90 3.36 18.88
CA ARG A 115 7.10 3.83 18.16
C ARG A 115 7.91 4.81 19.03
N ASP A 116 7.24 5.84 19.55
CA ASP A 116 7.89 6.89 20.34
C ASP A 116 8.39 6.36 21.68
N ALA A 117 7.64 5.47 22.32
CA ALA A 117 8.08 4.79 23.54
C ALA A 117 9.33 3.93 23.30
N VAL A 118 9.39 3.15 22.20
CA VAL A 118 10.56 2.34 21.83
C VAL A 118 11.77 3.23 21.57
N LEU A 119 11.60 4.31 20.81
CA LEU A 119 12.69 5.29 20.55
C LEU A 119 13.23 5.92 21.83
N ALA A 120 12.34 6.24 22.79
CA ALA A 120 12.73 6.90 24.03
C ALA A 120 13.36 5.96 25.05
N SER A 121 12.97 4.68 25.08
CA SER A 121 13.28 3.78 26.20
C SER A 121 14.13 2.56 25.85
N SER A 122 14.26 2.21 24.56
CA SER A 122 14.82 0.92 24.14
C SER A 122 15.99 1.08 23.15
N PRO A 123 17.22 1.34 23.65
CA PRO A 123 18.39 1.68 22.82
C PRO A 123 18.85 0.56 21.88
N GLN A 124 18.42 -0.69 22.10
CA GLN A 124 18.70 -1.81 21.22
C GLN A 124 17.90 -1.80 19.91
N PHE A 125 16.83 -1.00 19.83
CA PHE A 125 16.02 -0.86 18.63
C PHE A 125 16.46 0.34 17.81
N ARG A 126 16.82 0.08 16.55
CA ARG A 126 17.07 1.11 15.54
C ARG A 126 15.84 1.23 14.64
N LEU A 127 15.23 2.40 14.58
CA LEU A 127 14.16 2.67 13.61
C LEU A 127 14.74 2.63 12.19
N GLU A 128 14.21 1.74 11.35
CA GLU A 128 14.54 1.67 9.92
C GLU A 128 13.57 2.49 9.06
N GLY A 129 12.42 2.85 9.64
CA GLY A 129 11.44 3.75 9.05
C GLY A 129 10.12 3.06 8.70
N PRO A 130 9.28 3.72 7.89
CA PRO A 130 8.03 3.17 7.37
C PRO A 130 8.26 1.90 6.54
N ALA A 131 7.46 0.85 6.80
CA ALA A 131 7.56 -0.44 6.11
C ALA A 131 6.41 -0.66 5.11
N PHE A 132 5.17 -0.44 5.55
CA PHE A 132 3.96 -0.59 4.74
C PHE A 132 2.77 0.10 5.43
N ILE A 133 1.66 0.24 4.72
CA ILE A 133 0.41 0.83 5.26
C ILE A 133 -0.58 -0.29 5.62
N VAL A 134 -1.32 -0.08 6.69
CA VAL A 134 -2.41 -0.95 7.19
C VAL A 134 -3.61 -0.08 7.56
N SER A 135 -4.71 -0.69 7.99
CA SER A 135 -5.80 0.04 8.64
C SER A 135 -5.69 -0.10 10.16
N SER A 136 -5.82 1.00 10.91
CA SER A 136 -5.93 0.95 12.38
C SER A 136 -7.33 0.59 12.85
N VAL A 137 -8.32 0.60 11.96
CA VAL A 137 -9.73 0.33 12.24
C VAL A 137 -10.27 -0.83 11.40
N PRO A 138 -11.28 -1.58 11.87
CA PRO A 138 -11.94 -2.60 11.06
C PRO A 138 -12.64 -1.99 9.85
N GLY A 139 -12.75 -2.75 8.76
CA GLY A 139 -13.37 -2.31 7.52
C GLY A 139 -13.81 -3.47 6.64
N ALA A 140 -14.70 -3.22 5.69
CA ALA A 140 -15.20 -4.25 4.79
C ALA A 140 -14.04 -4.87 3.97
N GLY A 141 -13.90 -6.19 4.01
CA GLY A 141 -12.79 -6.89 3.36
C GLY A 141 -11.46 -6.86 4.13
N LEU A 142 -11.40 -6.20 5.29
CA LEU A 142 -10.24 -6.23 6.16
C LEU A 142 -10.43 -7.24 7.30
N ASN A 143 -9.31 -7.83 7.71
CA ASN A 143 -9.24 -8.87 8.71
C ASN A 143 -8.20 -8.46 9.76
N PRO A 144 -8.41 -8.80 11.05
CA PRO A 144 -7.46 -8.49 12.10
C PRO A 144 -6.13 -9.20 11.86
N VAL A 145 -5.03 -8.50 12.12
CA VAL A 145 -3.70 -9.08 12.25
C VAL A 145 -3.35 -9.11 13.73
N HIS A 146 -3.12 -10.32 14.21
CA HIS A 146 -2.86 -10.66 15.60
C HIS A 146 -1.38 -10.62 15.90
N ARG A 147 -1.02 -10.01 17.02
CA ARG A 147 0.36 -9.96 17.51
C ARG A 147 0.51 -10.84 18.75
N PHE A 148 1.64 -11.54 18.79
CA PHE A 148 2.07 -12.29 19.97
C PHE A 148 3.49 -11.88 20.36
N PHE A 149 3.77 -11.83 21.65
CA PHE A 149 5.11 -11.68 22.19
C PHE A 149 5.66 -13.05 22.62
N ASN A 150 6.76 -13.48 22.02
CA ASN A 150 7.46 -14.70 22.45
C ASN A 150 8.33 -14.37 23.67
N THR A 151 7.90 -14.82 24.84
CA THR A 151 8.56 -14.59 26.13
C THR A 151 9.93 -15.26 26.27
N GLN A 152 10.27 -16.23 25.40
CA GLN A 152 11.57 -16.89 25.40
C GLN A 152 12.61 -16.17 24.52
N THR A 153 12.18 -15.62 23.38
CA THR A 153 13.10 -14.99 22.41
C THR A 153 13.05 -13.47 22.44
N GLY A 154 12.03 -12.87 23.07
CA GLY A 154 11.82 -11.42 23.10
C GLY A 154 11.39 -10.83 21.76
N VAL A 155 10.86 -11.64 20.85
CA VAL A 155 10.45 -11.24 19.50
C VAL A 155 8.95 -11.39 19.29
N HIS A 156 8.41 -10.62 18.35
CA HIS A 156 6.99 -10.65 18.06
C HIS A 156 6.67 -11.57 16.87
N PHE A 157 5.48 -12.14 16.88
CA PHE A 157 4.88 -12.92 15.79
C PHE A 157 3.58 -12.26 15.34
N TYR A 158 3.31 -12.27 14.04
CA TYR A 158 2.16 -11.61 13.43
C TYR A 158 1.43 -12.59 12.50
N THR A 159 0.11 -12.69 12.65
CA THR A 159 -0.72 -13.54 11.79
C THR A 159 -2.07 -12.90 11.49
N ILE A 160 -2.53 -13.02 10.25
CA ILE A 160 -3.90 -12.66 9.87
C ILE A 160 -4.88 -13.84 10.03
N SER A 161 -4.33 -15.05 10.21
CA SER A 161 -5.08 -16.29 10.22
C SER A 161 -5.64 -16.55 11.61
N GLU A 162 -6.95 -16.76 11.68
CA GLU A 162 -7.64 -17.08 12.92
C GLU A 162 -7.29 -18.50 13.38
N ASP A 163 -7.13 -19.43 12.43
CA ASP A 163 -6.71 -20.81 12.70
C ASP A 163 -5.26 -20.88 13.19
N GLU A 164 -4.36 -20.11 12.56
CA GLU A 164 -2.96 -19.97 13.01
C GLU A 164 -2.92 -19.35 14.42
N ARG A 165 -3.64 -18.25 14.67
CA ARG A 165 -3.75 -17.63 15.98
C ARG A 165 -4.20 -18.62 17.06
N ALA A 166 -5.27 -19.37 16.80
CA ALA A 166 -5.81 -20.35 17.75
C ALA A 166 -4.81 -21.47 18.03
N MET A 167 -4.09 -21.95 17.01
CA MET A 167 -3.06 -22.97 17.21
C MET A 167 -1.89 -22.46 18.05
N ILE A 168 -1.35 -21.28 17.72
CA ILE A 168 -0.24 -20.67 18.49
C ILE A 168 -0.63 -20.54 19.96
N GLN A 169 -1.81 -19.99 20.24
CA GLN A 169 -2.27 -19.74 21.59
C GLN A 169 -2.51 -21.02 22.41
N THR A 170 -2.90 -22.12 21.76
CA THR A 170 -3.17 -23.40 22.44
C THR A 170 -1.93 -24.28 22.56
N SER A 171 -1.03 -24.24 21.58
CA SER A 171 0.04 -25.23 21.43
C SER A 171 1.43 -24.69 21.76
N LEU A 172 1.62 -23.37 21.83
CA LEU A 172 2.93 -22.74 22.07
C LEU A 172 2.86 -21.79 23.27
N PRO A 173 3.03 -22.29 24.51
CA PRO A 173 2.85 -21.52 25.74
C PRO A 173 3.85 -20.36 25.92
N GLN A 174 4.93 -20.33 25.13
CA GLN A 174 5.89 -19.22 25.12
C GLN A 174 5.37 -17.95 24.42
N PHE A 175 4.31 -18.05 23.61
CA PHE A 175 3.70 -16.92 22.94
C PHE A 175 2.56 -16.33 23.77
N SER A 176 2.80 -15.15 24.33
CA SER A 176 1.75 -14.34 24.95
C SER A 176 0.98 -13.60 23.86
N TYR A 177 -0.35 -13.58 23.93
CA TYR A 177 -1.18 -12.86 22.97
C TYR A 177 -1.26 -11.37 23.35
N ASP A 178 -0.82 -10.49 22.44
CA ASP A 178 -0.82 -9.03 22.65
C ASP A 178 -2.11 -8.36 22.19
N GLY A 179 -2.91 -9.04 21.35
CA GLY A 179 -4.11 -8.49 20.76
C GLY A 179 -4.00 -8.23 19.26
N ILE A 180 -4.90 -7.39 18.75
CA ILE A 180 -4.94 -6.97 17.35
C ILE A 180 -3.92 -5.83 17.17
N ALA A 181 -2.95 -6.02 16.29
CA ALA A 181 -1.98 -4.98 15.96
C ALA A 181 -2.52 -3.97 14.94
N TYR A 182 -3.27 -4.44 13.95
CA TYR A 182 -3.86 -3.66 12.87
C TYR A 182 -4.79 -4.55 12.01
N TYR A 183 -5.37 -4.00 10.95
CA TYR A 183 -6.22 -4.69 9.99
C TYR A 183 -5.61 -4.65 8.58
N ALA A 184 -5.64 -5.79 7.88
CA ALA A 184 -5.10 -5.99 6.53
C ALA A 184 -6.00 -6.90 5.69
N SER A 185 -5.63 -7.20 4.44
CA SER A 185 -6.43 -8.04 3.54
C SER A 185 -5.88 -9.46 3.45
N LYS A 186 -6.77 -10.46 3.43
CA LYS A 186 -6.43 -11.86 3.11
C LYS A 186 -6.34 -12.13 1.61
N VAL A 187 -6.87 -11.23 0.78
CA VAL A 187 -6.92 -11.36 -0.68
C VAL A 187 -6.23 -10.19 -1.38
N PRO A 188 -5.67 -10.38 -2.57
CA PRO A 188 -5.16 -9.27 -3.36
C PRO A 188 -6.30 -8.34 -3.78
N GLY A 189 -6.00 -7.04 -3.86
CA GLY A 189 -6.89 -6.00 -4.36
C GLY A 189 -6.15 -4.78 -4.87
N ALA A 190 -6.90 -3.83 -5.43
CA ALA A 190 -6.33 -2.56 -5.90
C ALA A 190 -5.61 -1.85 -4.75
N GLN A 191 -4.36 -1.45 -4.97
CA GLN A 191 -3.48 -0.77 -4.00
C GLN A 191 -3.04 -1.63 -2.79
N THR A 192 -3.25 -2.95 -2.83
CA THR A 192 -2.62 -3.87 -1.87
C THR A 192 -1.43 -4.56 -2.51
N ILE A 193 -0.39 -4.79 -1.71
CA ILE A 193 0.81 -5.54 -2.08
C ILE A 193 1.00 -6.70 -1.09
N PRO A 194 1.58 -7.84 -1.53
CA PRO A 194 1.84 -8.95 -0.64
C PRO A 194 2.87 -8.59 0.45
N LEU A 195 2.61 -9.03 1.67
CA LEU A 195 3.58 -9.08 2.76
C LEU A 195 4.13 -10.52 2.84
N TYR A 196 5.40 -10.68 2.51
CA TYR A 196 6.10 -11.95 2.52
C TYR A 196 6.56 -12.30 3.93
N ARG A 197 6.46 -13.59 4.28
CA ARG A 197 6.89 -14.12 5.58
C ARG A 197 8.01 -15.15 5.41
N HIS A 198 9.03 -15.02 6.23
CA HIS A 198 10.14 -15.96 6.33
C HIS A 198 10.33 -16.39 7.78
N TYR A 199 10.68 -17.65 8.01
CA TYR A 199 10.96 -18.18 9.34
C TYR A 199 12.45 -18.50 9.50
N ASN A 200 13.09 -17.89 10.49
CA ASN A 200 14.47 -18.18 10.86
C ASN A 200 14.53 -19.44 11.72
N ILE A 201 14.88 -20.57 11.11
CA ILE A 201 14.92 -21.88 11.79
C ILE A 201 16.00 -21.94 12.87
N ALA A 202 17.06 -21.15 12.75
CA ALA A 202 18.16 -21.16 13.73
C ALA A 202 17.84 -20.35 14.98
N ARG A 203 16.88 -19.41 14.90
CA ARG A 203 16.59 -18.44 15.97
C ARG A 203 15.13 -18.42 16.42
N GLY A 204 14.25 -19.15 15.74
CA GLY A 204 12.86 -19.32 16.15
C GLY A 204 12.00 -18.07 16.00
N PHE A 205 12.24 -17.22 14.99
CA PHE A 205 11.46 -16.00 14.75
C PHE A 205 11.20 -15.73 13.28
N HIS A 206 10.22 -14.85 13.02
CA HIS A 206 9.81 -14.51 11.67
C HIS A 206 10.38 -13.17 11.20
N PHE A 207 10.58 -13.05 9.91
CA PHE A 207 10.90 -11.83 9.19
C PHE A 207 9.79 -11.52 8.18
N TYR A 208 9.38 -10.25 8.10
CA TYR A 208 8.29 -9.79 7.24
C TYR A 208 8.76 -8.67 6.33
N THR A 209 8.41 -8.75 5.04
CA THR A 209 8.71 -7.68 4.09
C THR A 209 7.66 -7.56 3.00
N SER A 210 7.30 -6.34 2.63
CA SER A 210 6.46 -6.04 1.47
C SER A 210 7.29 -5.81 0.20
N ARG A 211 8.63 -5.75 0.32
CA ARG A 211 9.54 -5.53 -0.81
C ARG A 211 9.93 -6.86 -1.43
N SER A 212 9.59 -7.05 -2.71
CA SER A 212 9.93 -8.25 -3.47
C SER A 212 11.45 -8.47 -3.59
N SER A 213 12.24 -7.41 -3.76
CA SER A 213 13.70 -7.48 -3.80
C SER A 213 14.32 -7.91 -2.47
N GLU A 214 13.76 -7.48 -1.33
CA GLU A 214 14.20 -7.91 0.01
C GLU A 214 13.85 -9.39 0.23
N ARG A 215 12.64 -9.81 -0.13
CA ARG A 215 12.24 -11.24 -0.16
C ARG A 215 13.24 -12.08 -0.96
N ASP A 216 13.53 -11.66 -2.20
CA ASP A 216 14.42 -12.42 -3.09
C ASP A 216 15.85 -12.47 -2.54
N SER A 217 16.31 -11.40 -1.89
CA SER A 217 17.62 -11.38 -1.21
C SER A 217 17.67 -12.34 -0.03
N VAL A 218 16.59 -12.45 0.77
CA VAL A 218 16.51 -13.42 1.87
C VAL A 218 16.49 -14.86 1.33
N ILE A 219 15.69 -15.13 0.29
CA ILE A 219 15.58 -16.47 -0.32
C ILE A 219 16.94 -16.93 -0.87
N ASN A 220 17.64 -16.05 -1.59
CA ASN A 220 18.87 -16.42 -2.29
C ASN A 220 20.12 -16.33 -1.41
N GLY A 221 20.10 -15.45 -0.39
CA GLY A 221 21.30 -15.11 0.39
C GLY A 221 21.37 -15.70 1.79
N LEU A 222 20.23 -16.13 2.37
CA LEU A 222 20.16 -16.47 3.80
C LEU A 222 19.51 -17.85 4.03
N PRO A 223 20.26 -18.96 3.94
CA PRO A 223 19.73 -20.33 4.03
C PRO A 223 19.09 -20.68 5.39
N GLN A 224 19.40 -19.90 6.44
CA GLN A 224 18.76 -20.01 7.75
C GLN A 224 17.30 -19.53 7.77
N TYR A 225 16.83 -18.88 6.71
CA TYR A 225 15.44 -18.48 6.55
C TYR A 225 14.71 -19.44 5.61
N ARG A 226 13.64 -20.06 6.13
CA ARG A 226 12.67 -20.77 5.31
C ARG A 226 11.63 -19.78 4.79
N TYR A 227 11.42 -19.72 3.49
CA TYR A 227 10.34 -18.94 2.91
C TYR A 227 8.99 -19.63 3.16
N GLU A 228 8.02 -18.89 3.69
CA GLU A 228 6.67 -19.40 4.02
C GLU A 228 5.58 -18.82 3.11
N GLY A 229 5.97 -18.06 2.08
CA GLY A 229 5.04 -17.46 1.14
C GLY A 229 4.50 -16.10 1.57
N ILE A 230 3.28 -15.80 1.15
CA ILE A 230 2.55 -14.59 1.51
C ILE A 230 1.89 -14.80 2.88
N GLY A 231 2.19 -13.92 3.83
CA GLY A 231 1.50 -13.88 5.12
C GLY A 231 0.10 -13.29 4.98
N TYR A 232 -0.01 -12.13 4.30
CA TYR A 232 -1.24 -11.41 3.97
C TYR A 232 -0.93 -10.24 3.03
N TYR A 233 -1.93 -9.44 2.67
CA TYR A 233 -1.77 -8.26 1.81
C TYR A 233 -1.92 -6.97 2.62
N VAL A 234 -0.97 -6.06 2.46
CA VAL A 234 -0.90 -4.74 3.09
C VAL A 234 -1.09 -3.65 2.05
N PHE A 235 -1.40 -2.43 2.45
CA PHE A 235 -1.56 -1.33 1.51
C PHE A 235 -0.18 -0.79 1.10
N THR A 236 -0.08 -0.40 -0.17
CA THR A 236 1.09 0.35 -0.63
C THR A 236 1.15 1.71 0.06
N MET A 237 2.35 2.18 0.41
CA MET A 237 2.55 3.59 0.69
C MET A 237 2.38 4.33 -0.63
N LEU A 238 1.28 5.07 -0.79
CA LEU A 238 1.23 6.10 -1.82
C LEU A 238 2.16 7.23 -1.38
N THR A 239 3.45 7.08 -1.66
CA THR A 239 4.39 8.20 -1.66
C THR A 239 4.05 9.06 -2.87
N LEU A 240 3.16 10.03 -2.66
CA LEU A 240 2.85 10.98 -3.71
C LEU A 240 4.06 11.89 -3.93
N PRO A 241 4.58 11.99 -5.16
CA PRO A 241 5.53 13.04 -5.49
C PRO A 241 4.85 14.39 -5.32
N HIS A 242 5.60 15.34 -4.78
CA HIS A 242 5.25 16.75 -4.86
C HIS A 242 4.99 17.11 -6.32
N THR A 243 3.95 17.87 -6.62
CA THR A 243 3.45 18.07 -7.99
C THR A 243 4.31 19.03 -8.82
N GLY A 244 5.51 19.36 -8.35
CA GLY A 244 6.43 20.31 -8.96
C GLY A 244 6.17 21.78 -8.59
N MET A 245 5.04 22.10 -7.96
CA MET A 245 4.69 23.48 -7.59
C MET A 245 5.77 24.16 -6.76
N THR A 246 6.36 25.25 -7.24
CA THR A 246 7.43 25.92 -6.51
C THR A 246 6.91 26.70 -5.30
N ALA A 247 7.83 27.18 -4.44
CA ALA A 247 7.52 28.08 -3.32
C ALA A 247 6.92 29.43 -3.76
N LEU A 248 6.78 29.67 -5.06
CA LEU A 248 6.14 30.85 -5.65
C LEU A 248 4.71 30.57 -6.15
N GLN A 249 4.17 29.37 -5.90
CA GLN A 249 2.92 28.88 -6.49
C GLN A 249 1.88 28.42 -5.45
N CYS A 250 1.63 29.23 -4.42
CA CYS A 250 0.54 29.02 -3.46
C CYS A 250 -0.70 29.86 -3.81
N PHE A 251 -1.86 29.42 -3.31
CA PHE A 251 -3.14 30.11 -3.39
C PHE A 251 -3.46 30.87 -2.09
N GLU A 252 -4.12 32.02 -2.25
CA GLU A 252 -4.69 32.83 -1.17
C GLU A 252 -6.22 32.90 -1.33
N ALA A 253 -6.95 32.88 -0.21
CA ALA A 253 -8.41 33.04 -0.22
C ALA A 253 -8.82 34.43 -0.76
N GLY A 254 -9.81 34.45 -1.67
CA GLY A 254 -10.40 35.68 -2.18
C GLY A 254 -9.65 36.32 -3.37
N LEU A 255 -8.56 35.72 -3.86
CA LEU A 255 -7.90 36.09 -5.11
C LEU A 255 -8.19 35.05 -6.21
N SER A 256 -8.53 35.53 -7.40
CA SER A 256 -8.65 34.73 -8.63
C SER A 256 -7.27 34.60 -9.29
N PRO A 257 -7.00 33.55 -10.09
CA PRO A 257 -6.12 32.40 -9.80
C PRO A 257 -4.62 32.74 -9.84
N ALA A 258 -4.19 33.90 -9.34
CA ALA A 258 -2.79 34.28 -9.33
C ALA A 258 -2.04 33.48 -8.27
N ALA A 259 -1.09 32.67 -8.73
CA ALA A 259 -0.07 32.07 -7.88
C ALA A 259 0.71 33.16 -7.12
N VAL A 260 0.88 32.97 -5.81
CA VAL A 260 1.62 33.88 -4.94
C VAL A 260 2.74 33.17 -4.20
N ASN A 261 3.63 33.95 -3.58
CA ASN A 261 4.71 33.43 -2.76
C ASN A 261 4.18 32.73 -1.49
N CYS A 262 4.59 31.48 -1.31
CA CYS A 262 4.25 30.62 -0.17
C CYS A 262 4.88 31.09 1.16
N SER A 263 5.73 32.12 1.18
CA SER A 263 6.21 32.72 2.42
C SER A 263 5.30 33.83 2.97
N SER A 264 4.22 34.19 2.26
CA SER A 264 3.30 35.24 2.72
C SER A 264 2.52 34.78 3.96
N ALA A 265 2.26 35.70 4.90
CA ALA A 265 1.46 35.37 6.09
C ALA A 265 0.04 34.86 5.73
N ARG A 266 -0.50 35.29 4.58
CA ARG A 266 -1.83 34.92 4.10
C ARG A 266 -1.89 33.50 3.53
N THR A 267 -0.87 33.06 2.82
CA THR A 267 -0.78 31.67 2.31
C THR A 267 -0.64 30.68 3.45
N ILE A 268 0.24 30.98 4.42
CA ILE A 268 0.45 30.17 5.63
C ILE A 268 -0.85 30.06 6.45
N GLN A 269 -1.58 31.17 6.62
CA GLN A 269 -2.85 31.18 7.37
C GLN A 269 -3.98 30.45 6.64
N PHE A 270 -3.97 30.44 5.31
CA PHE A 270 -5.00 29.78 4.52
C PHE A 270 -4.83 28.26 4.54
N ASN A 271 -3.67 27.78 4.06
CA ASN A 271 -3.36 26.37 4.05
C ASN A 271 -1.85 26.15 3.87
N SER A 272 -1.13 25.81 4.94
CA SER A 272 0.29 25.43 4.91
C SER A 272 0.54 24.06 4.29
N GLU A 273 -0.53 23.29 4.01
CA GLU A 273 -0.46 21.99 3.37
C GLU A 273 -0.46 22.08 1.83
N GLN A 274 -0.53 23.28 1.25
CA GLN A 274 -0.43 23.43 -0.20
C GLN A 274 0.93 22.94 -0.69
N ASP A 275 0.92 22.36 -1.88
CA ASP A 275 2.08 21.72 -2.48
C ASP A 275 3.30 22.66 -2.54
N GLY A 276 3.11 23.93 -2.93
CA GLY A 276 4.19 24.94 -2.94
C GLY A 276 4.86 25.22 -1.59
N HIS A 277 4.22 24.94 -0.44
CA HIS A 277 4.88 24.99 0.88
C HIS A 277 5.73 23.75 1.17
N ARG A 278 5.62 22.70 0.36
CA ARG A 278 6.15 21.35 0.58
C ARG A 278 7.18 20.92 -0.46
N VAL A 279 7.78 21.85 -1.17
CA VAL A 279 8.80 21.61 -2.22
C VAL A 279 9.96 20.69 -1.80
N ALA A 280 10.26 20.59 -0.51
CA ALA A 280 11.32 19.72 0.02
C ALA A 280 10.85 18.31 0.41
N PHE A 281 9.53 18.07 0.48
CA PHE A 281 8.95 16.77 0.81
C PHE A 281 8.64 16.04 -0.49
N ASN A 282 9.23 14.85 -0.68
CA ASN A 282 9.07 14.04 -1.88
C ASN A 282 9.23 14.85 -3.20
N PRO A 283 10.31 15.65 -3.36
CA PRO A 283 10.52 16.39 -4.59
C PRO A 283 10.53 15.40 -5.77
N MET A 284 9.94 15.78 -6.91
CA MET A 284 9.99 14.95 -8.11
C MET A 284 11.43 14.54 -8.40
N SER A 285 11.67 13.24 -8.40
CA SER A 285 13.01 12.67 -8.47
C SER A 285 12.95 11.43 -9.37
N TYR A 286 13.89 11.37 -10.30
CA TYR A 286 13.94 10.33 -11.31
C TYR A 286 15.38 9.86 -11.49
N SER A 287 15.53 8.60 -11.86
CA SER A 287 16.81 7.98 -12.14
C SER A 287 16.75 7.06 -13.36
N GLU A 288 17.90 6.83 -13.99
CA GLU A 288 18.01 5.82 -15.04
C GLU A 288 18.01 4.42 -14.43
N VAL A 289 17.40 3.46 -15.12
CA VAL A 289 17.25 2.10 -14.60
C VAL A 289 18.57 1.31 -14.78
N PRO A 290 19.14 0.70 -13.72
CA PRO A 290 20.35 -0.11 -13.85
C PRO A 290 20.17 -1.36 -14.70
N MET A 291 21.19 -1.71 -15.50
CA MET A 291 21.26 -2.98 -16.22
C MET A 291 21.92 -4.07 -15.38
N ALA A 292 21.51 -5.34 -15.57
CA ALA A 292 22.10 -6.48 -14.85
C ALA A 292 23.61 -6.68 -15.14
N GLY A 293 24.09 -6.24 -16.31
CA GLY A 293 25.50 -6.32 -16.71
C GLY A 293 26.33 -5.08 -16.40
N GLY A 294 25.78 -4.11 -15.64
CA GLY A 294 26.38 -2.80 -15.42
C GLY A 294 25.94 -1.75 -16.45
N GLY A 295 26.03 -0.48 -16.07
CA GLY A 295 25.46 0.64 -16.83
C GLY A 295 23.96 0.84 -16.58
N THR A 296 23.35 1.71 -17.36
CA THR A 296 21.95 2.13 -17.23
C THR A 296 21.23 2.07 -18.57
N TYR A 297 19.92 1.82 -18.53
CA TYR A 297 19.06 1.98 -19.71
C TYR A 297 18.91 3.45 -20.06
N PRO A 298 18.93 3.80 -21.37
CA PRO A 298 18.68 5.17 -21.79
C PRO A 298 17.25 5.57 -21.43
N ARG A 299 17.03 6.87 -21.20
CA ARG A 299 15.70 7.45 -20.88
C ARG A 299 14.64 7.17 -21.95
N THR A 300 15.03 6.88 -23.19
CA THR A 300 14.11 6.44 -24.24
C THR A 300 13.59 5.02 -24.05
N SER A 301 14.23 4.21 -23.19
CA SER A 301 13.81 2.84 -22.86
C SER A 301 12.96 2.81 -21.59
N CYS A 302 13.47 3.30 -20.47
CA CYS A 302 12.71 3.36 -19.21
C CYS A 302 13.33 4.34 -18.21
N ILE A 303 12.50 4.86 -17.31
CA ILE A 303 12.86 5.81 -16.24
C ILE A 303 12.30 5.30 -14.92
N ARG A 304 13.08 5.35 -13.84
CA ARG A 304 12.58 5.09 -12.49
C ARG A 304 12.15 6.39 -11.84
N ASP A 305 10.97 6.38 -11.22
CA ASP A 305 10.52 7.40 -10.29
C ASP A 305 11.06 7.03 -8.90
N ASP A 306 11.95 7.86 -8.35
CA ASP A 306 12.61 7.61 -7.08
C ASP A 306 11.70 7.89 -5.87
N VAL A 307 10.56 8.54 -6.08
CA VAL A 307 9.55 8.80 -5.04
C VAL A 307 8.59 7.63 -4.91
N THR A 308 7.99 7.20 -6.01
CA THR A 308 6.99 6.11 -6.01
C THR A 308 7.63 4.73 -6.13
N GLY A 309 8.88 4.66 -6.60
CA GLY A 309 9.55 3.43 -6.98
C GLY A 309 9.10 2.87 -8.34
N LEU A 310 8.04 3.41 -8.95
CA LEU A 310 7.53 2.94 -10.24
C LEU A 310 8.57 3.10 -11.34
N VAL A 311 8.51 2.21 -12.33
CA VAL A 311 9.32 2.33 -13.54
C VAL A 311 8.40 2.61 -14.71
N TRP A 312 8.68 3.73 -15.38
CA TRP A 312 7.93 4.26 -16.50
C TRP A 312 8.58 3.91 -17.83
N GLU A 313 7.76 3.61 -18.82
CA GLU A 313 8.20 3.39 -20.18
C GLU A 313 8.81 4.69 -20.72
N GLY A 314 10.04 4.62 -21.21
CA GLY A 314 10.64 5.67 -22.02
C GLY A 314 10.07 5.67 -23.43
N LYS A 315 10.09 6.81 -24.12
CA LYS A 315 9.58 6.91 -25.50
C LYS A 315 10.70 7.16 -26.48
N GLU A 316 10.60 6.53 -27.65
CA GLU A 316 11.46 6.79 -28.78
C GLU A 316 10.93 7.97 -29.61
N ALA A 317 11.78 8.52 -30.48
CA ALA A 317 11.35 9.56 -31.42
C ALA A 317 10.46 8.98 -32.54
N ALA A 318 10.74 7.75 -32.96
CA ALA A 318 10.05 7.08 -34.07
C ALA A 318 9.87 5.58 -33.80
N GLY A 319 9.11 4.92 -34.68
CA GLY A 319 8.86 3.47 -34.61
C GLY A 319 7.75 3.09 -33.62
N PRO A 320 7.66 1.80 -33.24
CA PRO A 320 6.53 1.28 -32.47
C PRO A 320 6.35 1.94 -31.09
N ARG A 321 7.44 2.34 -30.43
CA ARG A 321 7.41 3.06 -29.13
C ARG A 321 7.53 4.58 -29.26
N SER A 322 7.19 5.15 -30.43
CA SER A 322 7.20 6.61 -30.60
C SER A 322 6.24 7.27 -29.62
N GLY A 323 6.67 8.36 -28.99
CA GLY A 323 5.80 9.18 -28.13
C GLY A 323 4.63 9.84 -28.88
N GLY A 324 4.68 9.88 -30.22
CA GLY A 324 3.62 10.40 -31.07
C GLY A 324 2.52 9.38 -31.40
N ASN A 325 2.72 8.09 -31.13
CA ASN A 325 1.75 7.05 -31.49
C ASN A 325 0.48 7.16 -30.63
N VAL A 326 -0.64 6.86 -31.27
CA VAL A 326 -1.98 6.88 -30.66
C VAL A 326 -2.66 5.51 -30.82
N TYR A 327 -3.55 5.20 -29.91
CA TYR A 327 -4.12 3.87 -29.73
C TYR A 327 -5.60 3.95 -29.37
N THR A 328 -6.42 3.03 -29.88
CA THR A 328 -7.75 2.76 -29.30
C THR A 328 -7.61 2.00 -27.98
N ASN A 329 -8.67 1.96 -27.18
CA ASN A 329 -8.68 1.27 -25.88
C ASN A 329 -9.81 0.24 -25.77
N TYR A 330 -9.77 -0.79 -26.61
CA TYR A 330 -10.66 -1.94 -26.55
C TYR A 330 -10.07 -3.02 -25.64
N ASP A 331 -10.90 -3.60 -24.77
CA ASP A 331 -10.48 -4.62 -23.81
C ASP A 331 -11.51 -5.74 -23.58
N ASP A 332 -12.72 -5.65 -24.16
CA ASP A 332 -13.79 -6.62 -23.90
C ASP A 332 -14.62 -6.91 -25.16
N THR A 333 -14.54 -8.16 -25.65
CA THR A 333 -15.32 -8.65 -26.81
C THR A 333 -16.82 -8.79 -26.54
N THR A 334 -17.24 -8.69 -25.29
CA THR A 334 -18.64 -8.84 -24.86
C THR A 334 -19.36 -7.51 -24.71
N GLN A 335 -18.64 -6.39 -24.84
CA GLN A 335 -19.16 -5.06 -24.58
C GLN A 335 -19.08 -4.16 -25.81
N PRO A 336 -20.06 -3.25 -26.01
CA PRO A 336 -20.08 -2.38 -27.18
C PRO A 336 -19.11 -1.19 -27.01
N GLN A 337 -17.86 -1.36 -27.47
CA GLN A 337 -16.77 -0.39 -27.29
C GLN A 337 -16.38 0.38 -28.56
N LYS A 338 -16.71 -0.16 -29.73
CA LYS A 338 -16.35 0.38 -31.04
C LYS A 338 -17.51 1.22 -31.60
N ASP A 339 -17.18 2.29 -32.30
CA ASP A 339 -18.17 3.15 -32.97
C ASP A 339 -18.98 2.34 -33.99
N GLY A 340 -20.30 2.47 -33.93
CA GLY A 340 -21.24 1.78 -34.80
C GLY A 340 -22.05 2.72 -35.69
N PHE A 341 -21.69 4.00 -35.80
CA PHE A 341 -22.46 5.02 -36.51
C PHE A 341 -22.93 4.56 -37.91
N PRO A 342 -24.22 4.80 -38.27
CA PRO A 342 -25.25 5.52 -37.52
C PRO A 342 -25.99 4.69 -36.45
N GLY A 343 -25.57 3.44 -36.23
CA GLY A 343 -26.14 2.53 -35.24
C GLY A 343 -25.50 2.64 -33.85
N PRO A 344 -25.92 1.77 -32.91
CA PRO A 344 -25.32 1.70 -31.59
C PRO A 344 -23.88 1.18 -31.68
N ASN A 345 -23.06 1.52 -30.67
CA ASN A 345 -21.72 0.95 -30.55
C ASN A 345 -21.76 -0.58 -30.62
N VAL A 346 -20.72 -1.16 -31.20
CA VAL A 346 -20.61 -2.61 -31.43
C VAL A 346 -19.45 -3.19 -30.64
N ASN A 347 -19.49 -4.50 -30.45
CA ASN A 347 -18.41 -5.21 -29.77
C ASN A 347 -17.16 -5.27 -30.66
N PRO A 348 -15.97 -4.95 -30.13
CA PRO A 348 -14.73 -5.17 -30.86
C PRO A 348 -14.44 -6.67 -30.97
N THR A 349 -13.78 -7.07 -32.05
CA THR A 349 -13.27 -8.43 -32.22
C THR A 349 -12.00 -8.65 -31.40
N LEU A 350 -11.66 -9.90 -31.11
CA LEU A 350 -10.39 -10.24 -30.44
C LEU A 350 -9.17 -9.77 -31.26
N ALA A 351 -9.25 -9.79 -32.59
CA ALA A 351 -8.19 -9.30 -33.46
C ALA A 351 -7.98 -7.79 -33.31
N GLU A 352 -9.06 -7.01 -33.17
CA GLU A 352 -8.96 -5.56 -32.93
C GLU A 352 -8.43 -5.23 -31.53
N ILE A 353 -8.80 -6.00 -30.52
CA ILE A 353 -8.23 -5.86 -29.16
C ILE A 353 -6.71 -6.14 -29.18
N ASN A 354 -6.29 -7.19 -29.87
CA ASN A 354 -4.89 -7.60 -29.94
C ASN A 354 -4.06 -6.83 -30.97
N ALA A 355 -4.66 -5.90 -31.73
CA ALA A 355 -3.97 -5.14 -32.74
C ALA A 355 -2.94 -4.17 -32.12
N ALA A 356 -1.82 -3.94 -32.83
CA ALA A 356 -0.73 -3.10 -32.33
C ALA A 356 -1.11 -1.62 -32.13
N ASN A 357 -2.20 -1.17 -32.76
CA ASN A 357 -2.79 0.16 -32.59
C ASN A 357 -3.87 0.21 -31.50
N ASN A 358 -4.02 -0.85 -30.70
CA ASN A 358 -4.88 -0.89 -29.52
C ASN A 358 -4.05 -1.03 -28.24
N THR A 359 -4.56 -0.53 -27.11
CA THR A 359 -3.85 -0.58 -25.82
C THR A 359 -3.39 -2.00 -25.43
N VAL A 360 -4.26 -3.01 -25.57
CA VAL A 360 -3.94 -4.40 -25.22
C VAL A 360 -2.83 -4.97 -26.12
N GLY A 361 -2.92 -4.77 -27.43
CA GLY A 361 -1.89 -5.21 -28.36
C GLY A 361 -0.55 -4.49 -28.15
N TYR A 362 -0.57 -3.19 -27.84
CA TYR A 362 0.65 -2.44 -27.53
C TYR A 362 1.33 -2.92 -26.24
N VAL A 363 0.56 -3.15 -25.18
CA VAL A 363 1.07 -3.76 -23.94
C VAL A 363 1.69 -5.13 -24.22
N GLY A 364 1.02 -5.97 -25.04
CA GLY A 364 1.55 -7.25 -25.49
C GLY A 364 2.89 -7.12 -26.24
N TYR A 365 3.01 -6.13 -27.13
CA TYR A 365 4.24 -5.82 -27.84
C TYR A 365 5.39 -5.43 -26.89
N VAL A 366 5.16 -4.48 -25.97
CA VAL A 366 6.20 -4.00 -25.04
C VAL A 366 6.68 -5.12 -24.11
N ASN A 367 5.76 -5.97 -23.65
CA ASN A 367 6.11 -7.15 -22.86
C ASN A 367 6.84 -8.21 -23.69
N GLY A 368 6.47 -8.41 -24.95
CA GLY A 368 7.12 -9.36 -25.85
C GLY A 368 8.58 -9.01 -26.18
N ILE A 369 8.93 -7.73 -26.23
CA ILE A 369 10.32 -7.28 -26.41
C ILE A 369 11.12 -7.21 -25.10
N ALA A 370 10.50 -7.55 -23.96
CA ALA A 370 11.08 -7.45 -22.63
C ALA A 370 11.76 -6.07 -22.38
N LEU A 371 11.04 -4.97 -22.60
CA LEU A 371 11.60 -3.61 -22.49
C LEU A 371 12.29 -3.42 -21.12
N CYS A 372 13.55 -3.01 -21.15
CA CYS A 372 14.43 -2.91 -19.98
C CYS A 372 14.62 -4.22 -19.17
N GLY A 373 14.46 -5.37 -19.81
CA GLY A 373 14.50 -6.68 -19.18
C GLY A 373 13.22 -7.03 -18.41
N PHE A 374 12.12 -6.32 -18.67
CA PHE A 374 10.86 -6.44 -17.94
C PHE A 374 9.70 -6.85 -18.86
N THR A 375 8.79 -7.69 -18.35
CA THR A 375 7.68 -8.31 -19.11
C THR A 375 6.31 -8.15 -18.43
N ASP A 376 6.23 -7.25 -17.46
CA ASP A 376 5.08 -6.96 -16.60
C ASP A 376 4.65 -5.49 -16.72
N TRP A 377 4.86 -4.89 -17.89
CA TRP A 377 4.36 -3.57 -18.24
C TRP A 377 2.84 -3.58 -18.34
N ARG A 378 2.21 -2.53 -17.82
CA ARG A 378 0.75 -2.33 -17.82
C ARG A 378 0.39 -0.89 -18.14
N LEU A 379 -0.88 -0.67 -18.47
CA LEU A 379 -1.45 0.67 -18.44
C LEU A 379 -1.37 1.23 -17.01
N PRO A 380 -1.08 2.53 -16.86
CA PRO A 380 -1.10 3.21 -15.57
C PRO A 380 -2.52 3.57 -15.14
N THR A 381 -2.76 3.71 -13.84
CA THR A 381 -3.98 4.35 -13.32
C THR A 381 -3.94 5.87 -13.54
N SER A 382 -5.08 6.53 -13.38
CA SER A 382 -5.16 7.99 -13.42
C SER A 382 -4.29 8.63 -12.36
N ASP A 383 -4.22 8.02 -11.16
CA ASP A 383 -3.42 8.52 -10.04
C ASP A 383 -1.91 8.40 -10.33
N GLU A 384 -1.48 7.31 -10.97
CA GLU A 384 -0.08 7.12 -11.38
C GLU A 384 0.32 8.14 -12.44
N LEU A 385 -0.50 8.35 -13.49
CA LEU A 385 -0.21 9.37 -14.51
C LEU A 385 -0.24 10.79 -13.94
N HIS A 386 -1.14 11.05 -12.99
CA HIS A 386 -1.21 12.33 -12.31
C HIS A 386 0.00 12.55 -11.38
N GLY A 387 0.55 11.48 -10.80
CA GLY A 387 1.76 11.54 -9.98
C GLY A 387 3.00 12.04 -10.74
N VAL A 388 3.14 11.73 -12.02
CA VAL A 388 4.27 12.22 -12.83
C VAL A 388 4.07 13.62 -13.41
N MET A 389 2.98 14.30 -13.04
CA MET A 389 2.71 15.65 -13.54
C MET A 389 3.54 16.72 -12.86
N ASP A 390 4.20 17.54 -13.68
CA ASP A 390 4.92 18.73 -13.24
C ASP A 390 4.07 20.00 -13.45
N TYR A 391 3.40 20.43 -12.38
CA TYR A 391 2.57 21.62 -12.35
C TYR A 391 3.34 22.94 -12.22
N SER A 392 4.66 22.92 -12.02
CA SER A 392 5.48 24.13 -12.22
C SER A 392 5.39 24.64 -13.66
N ARG A 393 5.11 23.72 -14.59
CA ARG A 393 4.98 23.99 -16.03
C ARG A 393 3.59 24.51 -16.34
N THR A 394 3.55 25.65 -17.01
CA THR A 394 2.33 26.33 -17.45
C THR A 394 2.06 26.08 -18.93
N ARG A 395 0.79 26.17 -19.32
CA ARG A 395 0.39 26.05 -20.72
C ARG A 395 1.15 27.08 -21.59
N PRO A 396 1.59 26.70 -22.80
CA PRO A 396 1.24 25.49 -23.55
C PRO A 396 2.16 24.29 -23.31
N ALA A 397 3.08 24.32 -22.34
CA ALA A 397 3.95 23.18 -22.08
C ALA A 397 3.16 22.00 -21.48
N VAL A 398 3.52 20.78 -21.86
CA VAL A 398 3.05 19.59 -21.14
C VAL A 398 3.63 19.55 -19.73
N LYS A 399 2.82 19.10 -18.78
CA LYS A 399 3.13 18.90 -17.37
C LYS A 399 3.91 17.61 -17.16
N LEU A 400 5.06 17.51 -17.80
CA LEU A 400 6.01 16.41 -17.60
C LEU A 400 7.41 17.01 -17.44
N ASN A 401 8.23 16.41 -16.60
CA ASN A 401 9.65 16.72 -16.58
C ASN A 401 10.28 16.21 -17.89
N THR A 402 10.44 17.10 -18.88
CA THR A 402 10.89 16.75 -20.23
C THR A 402 12.37 16.36 -20.31
N ASP A 403 13.16 16.62 -19.26
CA ASP A 403 14.54 16.14 -19.18
C ASP A 403 14.56 14.62 -18.95
N TRP A 404 13.59 14.11 -18.19
CA TRP A 404 13.45 12.69 -17.87
C TRP A 404 12.50 11.97 -18.84
N PHE A 405 11.31 12.53 -19.07
CA PHE A 405 10.33 12.01 -20.01
C PHE A 405 10.60 12.56 -21.42
N VAL A 406 11.71 12.11 -22.01
CA VAL A 406 12.08 12.46 -23.38
C VAL A 406 11.03 11.97 -24.39
N ASN A 407 10.97 12.65 -25.55
CA ASN A 407 9.96 12.41 -26.58
C ASN A 407 8.53 12.47 -26.01
N ALA A 408 8.32 13.31 -24.98
CA ALA A 408 7.00 13.63 -24.48
C ALA A 408 6.16 14.25 -25.61
N PRO A 409 4.84 14.04 -25.59
CA PRO A 409 3.97 14.60 -26.61
C PRO A 409 4.00 16.12 -26.59
N SER A 410 3.89 16.72 -27.78
CA SER A 410 3.66 18.15 -27.91
C SER A 410 2.19 18.49 -27.65
N ALA A 411 1.93 19.61 -26.98
CA ALA A 411 0.61 20.22 -26.96
C ALA A 411 0.22 20.71 -28.37
N PRO A 412 -1.09 20.85 -28.70
CA PRO A 412 -2.25 20.59 -27.83
C PRO A 412 -2.70 19.12 -27.78
N TRP A 413 -3.53 18.79 -26.77
CA TRP A 413 -4.22 17.49 -26.60
C TRP A 413 -3.28 16.32 -26.26
N ALA A 414 -2.51 16.46 -25.18
CA ALA A 414 -1.62 15.42 -24.66
C ALA A 414 -2.38 14.36 -23.84
N TYR A 415 -3.45 13.79 -24.42
CA TYR A 415 -4.34 12.82 -23.78
C TYR A 415 -3.72 11.43 -23.74
N HIS A 416 -3.74 10.79 -22.56
CA HIS A 416 -3.23 9.44 -22.35
C HIS A 416 -4.26 8.53 -21.70
N TRP A 417 -4.37 7.31 -22.20
CA TRP A 417 -5.26 6.32 -21.58
C TRP A 417 -4.78 5.89 -20.20
N THR A 418 -5.76 5.58 -19.35
CA THR A 418 -5.53 4.93 -18.05
C THR A 418 -6.11 3.52 -18.03
N SER A 419 -5.75 2.74 -17.01
CA SER A 419 -6.34 1.44 -16.70
C SER A 419 -7.66 1.52 -15.94
N ASP A 420 -8.13 2.72 -15.58
CA ASP A 420 -9.31 2.86 -14.73
C ASP A 420 -10.58 2.46 -15.47
N SER A 421 -11.42 1.70 -14.78
CA SER A 421 -12.72 1.30 -15.32
C SER A 421 -13.62 2.52 -15.56
N GLY A 422 -14.18 2.64 -16.77
CA GLY A 422 -15.22 3.61 -17.08
C GLY A 422 -16.42 3.45 -16.13
N TYR A 423 -16.80 4.53 -15.46
CA TYR A 423 -17.70 4.50 -14.28
C TYR A 423 -19.15 4.08 -14.60
N ALA A 424 -19.58 4.05 -15.86
CA ALA A 424 -20.98 3.76 -16.22
C ALA A 424 -21.25 3.18 -17.63
N PHE A 425 -20.35 3.38 -18.62
CA PHE A 425 -20.59 2.94 -19.99
C PHE A 425 -19.40 2.14 -20.53
N PRO A 426 -19.63 0.98 -21.16
CA PRO A 426 -18.55 0.18 -21.72
C PRO A 426 -17.78 0.90 -22.83
N SER A 427 -18.42 1.83 -23.52
CA SER A 427 -17.83 2.55 -24.65
C SER A 427 -16.87 3.68 -24.28
N ILE A 428 -16.76 4.05 -23.00
CA ILE A 428 -15.87 5.12 -22.54
C ILE A 428 -14.79 4.57 -21.60
N ALA A 429 -13.63 5.22 -21.63
CA ALA A 429 -12.53 4.96 -20.70
C ALA A 429 -11.95 6.29 -20.20
N TRP A 430 -11.25 6.22 -19.07
CA TRP A 430 -10.60 7.37 -18.48
C TRP A 430 -9.32 7.74 -19.23
N TYR A 431 -9.06 9.03 -19.31
CA TYR A 431 -7.82 9.58 -19.82
C TYR A 431 -7.33 10.73 -18.95
N VAL A 432 -6.03 10.97 -19.03
CA VAL A 432 -5.35 12.08 -18.36
C VAL A 432 -4.77 13.00 -19.42
N ASP A 433 -5.01 14.30 -19.28
CA ASP A 433 -4.48 15.34 -20.18
C ASP A 433 -3.26 16.02 -19.57
N PHE A 434 -2.07 15.74 -20.10
CA PHE A 434 -0.83 16.36 -19.63
C PHE A 434 -0.69 17.83 -19.99
N GLU A 435 -1.53 18.40 -20.84
CA GLU A 435 -1.53 19.85 -21.07
C GLU A 435 -2.26 20.59 -19.93
N SER A 436 -3.40 20.06 -19.51
CA SER A 436 -4.30 20.73 -18.55
C SER A 436 -4.21 20.22 -17.11
N GLY A 437 -3.78 18.97 -16.91
CA GLY A 437 -3.93 18.23 -15.66
C GLY A 437 -5.31 17.58 -15.49
N ASN A 438 -6.21 17.71 -16.48
CA ASN A 438 -7.57 17.19 -16.37
C ASN A 438 -7.62 15.67 -16.45
N ILE A 439 -8.48 15.07 -15.65
CA ILE A 439 -8.82 13.64 -15.69
C ILE A 439 -10.29 13.56 -16.13
N SER A 440 -10.54 12.91 -17.26
CA SER A 440 -11.89 12.84 -17.81
C SER A 440 -12.11 11.52 -18.55
N THR A 441 -13.29 11.36 -19.17
CA THR A 441 -13.63 10.16 -19.94
C THR A 441 -13.85 10.51 -21.40
N ILE A 442 -13.53 9.57 -22.27
CA ILE A 442 -13.74 9.70 -23.71
C ILE A 442 -13.99 8.32 -24.32
N ASN A 443 -14.60 8.27 -25.50
CA ASN A 443 -14.92 7.01 -26.18
C ASN A 443 -13.67 6.20 -26.50
N ARG A 444 -13.71 4.89 -26.22
CA ARG A 444 -12.61 3.92 -26.43
C ARG A 444 -12.15 3.80 -27.87
N TYR A 445 -13.01 4.14 -28.84
CA TYR A 445 -12.66 4.18 -30.26
C TYR A 445 -11.88 5.43 -30.69
N ARG A 446 -11.68 6.42 -29.80
CA ARG A 446 -10.75 7.52 -30.06
C ARG A 446 -9.32 7.03 -29.93
N GLU A 447 -8.40 7.68 -30.64
CA GLU A 447 -7.00 7.34 -30.60
C GLU A 447 -6.26 8.31 -29.66
N LEU A 448 -5.78 7.83 -28.52
CA LEU A 448 -5.02 8.61 -27.53
C LEU A 448 -3.64 8.00 -27.32
N ARG A 449 -2.74 8.74 -26.66
CA ARG A 449 -1.37 8.29 -26.40
C ARG A 449 -1.31 7.33 -25.22
N LEU A 450 -0.15 6.70 -25.05
CA LEU A 450 0.14 5.77 -23.96
C LEU A 450 1.53 6.00 -23.41
N ARG A 451 1.69 5.78 -22.10
CA ARG A 451 2.99 5.54 -21.47
C ARG A 451 2.78 4.45 -20.44
N LEU A 452 3.38 3.29 -20.66
CA LEU A 452 3.22 2.15 -19.77
C LEU A 452 3.99 2.37 -18.47
N VAL A 453 3.57 1.66 -17.43
CA VAL A 453 4.21 1.65 -16.12
C VAL A 453 4.33 0.21 -15.64
N ARG A 454 5.27 -0.02 -14.73
CA ARG A 454 5.37 -1.24 -13.93
C ARG A 454 5.74 -0.89 -12.50
N ASP A 455 5.54 -1.86 -11.61
CA ASP A 455 5.95 -1.72 -10.22
C ASP A 455 7.49 -1.75 -10.11
N GLY A 456 8.02 -1.00 -9.14
CA GLY A 456 9.46 -0.93 -8.84
C GLY A 456 10.04 -2.24 -8.34
N ARG A 457 11.34 -2.44 -8.58
CA ARG A 457 12.14 -3.48 -7.92
C ARG A 457 12.83 -2.94 -6.68
#